data_AF-A0A7C4FDA4-F1
#
_entry.id   AF-A0A7C4FDA4-F1
#
_cell.length_a   1.000
_cell.length_b   1.000
_cell.length_c   1.000
_cell.angle_alpha   90.00
_cell.angle_beta   90.00
_cell.angle_gamma   90.00
#
_symmetry.space_group_name_H-M   'P 1'
#
loop_
_entity.id
_entity.type
_entity.pdbx_description
1 polymer ?
#
loop_
_entity_poly.entity_id
_entity_poly.type
_entity_poly.pdbx_seq_one_letter_code
_entity_poly.pdbx_strand_id
1 'polypeptide(L)'
;MRARGVSRDRRPCSDVGWEIYPEVLYEAVSLVSKRYGLPENGVANSRGTLRLGFVVAHLHQVSRLLEQGVDVRGYFRWNLTDNLEWAKGFSPRFGLVEVDYETKKRRLRPSALVFREIAFSWEIPYEMASGGEWGGGSRE
;
A
#
# COMPACT_ATOMS: atom_id res chain seq x y z
N MET A 1 -9.62 -11.04 -16.60
CA MET A 1 -9.06 -11.61 -15.36
C MET A 1 -9.81 -11.07 -14.15
N ARG A 2 -10.50 -11.93 -13.39
CA ARG A 2 -11.19 -11.55 -12.14
C ARG A 2 -10.22 -11.77 -10.97
N ALA A 3 -9.54 -10.73 -10.52
CA ALA A 3 -8.93 -10.74 -9.19
C ALA A 3 -9.98 -10.30 -8.16
N ARG A 4 -10.77 -11.26 -7.70
CA ARG A 4 -11.50 -11.17 -6.42
C ARG A 4 -11.18 -12.46 -5.68
N GLY A 5 -9.95 -12.54 -5.18
CA GLY A 5 -9.57 -13.60 -4.25
C GLY A 5 -9.84 -13.11 -2.84
N VAL A 6 -10.47 -13.96 -2.02
CA VAL A 6 -10.35 -13.87 -0.57
C VAL A 6 -9.33 -14.90 -0.13
N SER A 7 -8.49 -14.56 0.83
CA SER A 7 -7.57 -15.51 1.45
C SER A 7 -8.35 -16.60 2.21
N ARG A 8 -7.66 -17.64 2.67
CA ARG A 8 -8.25 -18.64 3.58
C ARG A 8 -8.83 -17.98 4.84
N ASP A 9 -8.21 -16.89 5.27
CA ASP A 9 -8.58 -16.13 6.45
C ASP A 9 -9.58 -15.00 6.12
N ARG A 10 -10.22 -15.09 4.94
CA ARG A 10 -11.28 -14.19 4.44
C ARG A 10 -10.86 -12.74 4.26
N ARG A 11 -9.56 -12.46 4.09
CA ARG A 11 -9.06 -11.12 3.79
C ARG A 11 -9.04 -10.84 2.29
N PRO A 12 -9.13 -9.58 1.84
CA PRO A 12 -8.96 -9.22 0.44
C PRO A 12 -7.58 -9.64 -0.09
N CYS A 13 -7.51 -10.05 -1.35
CA CYS A 13 -6.24 -10.28 -2.05
C CYS A 13 -5.99 -9.28 -3.17
N SER A 14 -4.72 -9.02 -3.45
CA SER A 14 -4.23 -8.21 -4.55
C SER A 14 -4.46 -8.85 -5.92
N ASP A 15 -4.17 -8.12 -7.00
CA ASP A 15 -4.27 -8.65 -8.37
C ASP A 15 -3.30 -9.79 -8.68
N VAL A 16 -2.26 -9.94 -7.86
CA VAL A 16 -1.31 -11.06 -7.93
C VAL A 16 -1.62 -12.16 -6.93
N GLY A 17 -2.75 -12.07 -6.22
CA GLY A 17 -3.22 -13.09 -5.28
C GLY A 17 -2.60 -13.02 -3.89
N TRP A 18 -1.93 -11.91 -3.56
CA TRP A 18 -1.35 -11.72 -2.22
C TRP A 18 -2.39 -11.18 -1.26
N GLU A 19 -2.51 -11.82 -0.11
CA GLU A 19 -3.36 -11.36 0.98
C GLU A 19 -2.95 -9.97 1.47
N ILE A 20 -3.94 -9.11 1.71
CA ILE A 20 -3.72 -7.83 2.35
C ILE A 20 -3.68 -8.03 3.87
N TYR A 21 -2.46 -8.15 4.41
CA TYR A 21 -2.22 -8.40 5.84
C TYR A 21 -1.27 -7.34 6.44
N PRO A 22 -1.78 -6.13 6.78
CA PRO A 22 -0.93 -5.06 7.29
C PRO A 22 -0.18 -5.42 8.57
N GLU A 23 -0.78 -6.20 9.47
CA GLU A 23 -0.23 -6.57 10.78
C GLU A 23 1.11 -7.30 10.66
N VAL A 24 1.34 -8.02 9.56
CA VAL A 24 2.64 -8.68 9.29
C VAL A 24 3.80 -7.69 9.26
N LEU A 25 3.57 -6.44 8.87
CA LEU A 25 4.60 -5.41 8.88
C LEU A 25 5.07 -5.14 10.31
N TYR A 26 4.12 -4.94 11.23
CA TYR A 26 4.44 -4.75 12.65
C TYR A 26 5.17 -5.96 13.22
N GLU A 27 4.67 -7.16 12.96
CA GLU A 27 5.24 -8.41 13.47
C GLU A 27 6.66 -8.67 12.93
N ALA A 28 6.83 -8.57 11.61
CA ALA A 28 8.11 -8.82 10.95
C ALA A 28 9.15 -7.77 11.37
N VAL A 29 8.78 -6.50 11.41
CA VAL A 29 9.67 -5.44 11.86
C VAL A 29 10.03 -5.63 13.33
N SER A 30 9.07 -5.93 14.21
CA SER A 30 9.35 -6.16 15.64
C SER A 30 10.27 -7.35 15.87
N LEU A 31 10.22 -8.35 15.00
CA LEU A 31 11.12 -9.50 15.03
C LEU A 31 12.53 -9.13 14.56
N VAL A 32 12.65 -8.42 13.43
CA VAL A 32 13.93 -8.11 12.79
C VAL A 32 14.64 -6.95 13.47
N SER A 33 13.92 -5.93 13.95
CA SER A 33 14.49 -4.74 14.59
C SER A 33 15.27 -5.08 15.86
N LYS A 34 14.83 -6.11 16.60
CA LYS A 34 15.55 -6.67 17.75
C LYS A 34 16.94 -7.18 17.42
N ARG A 35 17.22 -7.47 16.13
CA ARG A 35 18.44 -8.16 15.70
C ARG A 35 19.24 -7.42 14.62
N TYR A 36 18.60 -6.65 13.74
CA TYR A 36 19.23 -6.21 12.48
C TYR A 36 18.83 -4.83 11.91
N GLY A 37 17.71 -4.20 12.32
CA GLY A 37 17.18 -2.97 11.67
C GLY A 37 15.97 -3.22 10.75
N LEU A 38 15.65 -2.32 9.79
CA LEU A 38 14.34 -2.27 9.10
C LEU A 38 14.31 -2.65 7.59
N PRO A 39 13.24 -3.33 7.10
CA PRO A 39 13.01 -3.68 5.68
C PRO A 39 11.98 -2.79 4.92
N GLU A 40 11.78 -3.05 3.61
CA GLU A 40 10.87 -2.34 2.67
C GLU A 40 9.42 -2.93 2.58
N ASN A 41 8.43 -2.17 2.08
CA ASN A 41 7.00 -2.58 1.98
C ASN A 41 6.24 -2.07 0.70
N GLY A 42 5.33 -2.88 0.12
CA GLY A 42 4.38 -2.42 -0.91
C GLY A 42 3.37 -3.46 -1.45
N VAL A 43 2.51 -3.05 -2.42
CA VAL A 43 1.38 -3.87 -2.95
C VAL A 43 1.05 -3.63 -4.43
N ALA A 44 0.67 -4.71 -5.14
CA ALA A 44 0.19 -4.69 -6.53
C ALA A 44 -1.33 -4.42 -6.59
N ASN A 45 -1.82 -3.42 -7.35
CA ASN A 45 -3.27 -3.24 -7.51
C ASN A 45 -3.64 -2.36 -8.72
N SER A 46 -3.98 -2.94 -9.86
CA SER A 46 -4.44 -2.23 -11.06
C SER A 46 -5.75 -1.48 -10.92
N ARG A 47 -6.65 -1.84 -9.99
CA ARG A 47 -8.01 -1.27 -9.89
C ARG A 47 -8.20 -0.18 -8.83
N GLY A 48 -7.16 0.18 -8.08
CA GLY A 48 -7.16 1.37 -7.22
C GLY A 48 -7.87 1.23 -5.87
N THR A 49 -8.96 0.47 -5.77
CA THR A 49 -9.84 0.42 -4.59
C THR A 49 -9.13 -0.01 -3.30
N LEU A 50 -8.30 -1.06 -3.36
CA LEU A 50 -7.54 -1.54 -2.19
C LEU A 50 -6.23 -0.76 -1.93
N ARG A 51 -5.75 0.07 -2.87
CA ARG A 51 -4.41 0.69 -2.76
C ARG A 51 -4.36 1.73 -1.66
N LEU A 52 -5.41 2.53 -1.53
CA LEU A 52 -5.49 3.57 -0.51
C LEU A 52 -5.55 2.94 0.89
N GLY A 53 -6.50 2.02 1.10
CA GLY A 53 -6.62 1.29 2.36
C GLY A 53 -5.36 0.52 2.73
N PHE A 54 -4.67 -0.06 1.73
CA PHE A 54 -3.38 -0.69 1.97
C PHE A 54 -2.34 0.29 2.55
N VAL A 55 -2.14 1.44 1.90
CA VAL A 55 -1.12 2.43 2.32
C VAL A 55 -1.41 2.91 3.74
N VAL A 56 -2.65 3.31 4.01
CA VAL A 56 -3.05 3.82 5.32
C VAL A 56 -2.90 2.74 6.39
N ALA A 57 -3.38 1.53 6.13
CA ALA A 57 -3.31 0.44 7.10
C ALA A 57 -1.85 0.04 7.43
N HIS A 58 -0.93 0.08 6.45
CA HIS A 58 0.48 -0.23 6.69
C HIS A 58 1.20 0.90 7.42
N LEU A 59 0.93 2.16 7.07
CA LEU A 59 1.46 3.32 7.79
C LEU A 59 0.98 3.37 9.24
N HIS A 60 -0.25 2.95 9.51
CA HIS A 60 -0.74 2.79 10.89
C HIS A 60 0.10 1.76 11.68
N GLN A 61 0.54 0.67 11.06
CA GLN A 61 1.45 -0.27 11.71
C GLN A 61 2.84 0.34 11.96
N VAL A 62 3.32 1.22 11.07
CA VAL A 62 4.54 2.01 11.31
C VAL A 62 4.38 2.95 12.49
N SER A 63 3.24 3.64 12.62
CA SER A 63 2.94 4.48 13.80
C SER A 63 3.04 3.67 15.09
N ARG A 64 2.41 2.49 15.13
CA ARG A 64 2.47 1.59 16.28
C ARG A 64 3.90 1.14 16.62
N LEU A 65 4.76 0.93 15.62
CA LEU A 65 6.17 0.59 15.85
C LEU A 65 6.93 1.76 16.49
N LEU A 66 6.70 2.99 16.00
CA LEU A 66 7.30 4.20 16.55
C LEU A 66 6.85 4.44 18.00
N GLU A 67 5.57 4.25 18.31
CA GLU A 67 5.01 4.34 19.67
C GLU A 67 5.66 3.34 20.65
N GLN A 68 6.13 2.20 20.15
CA GLN A 68 6.84 1.17 20.92
C GLN A 68 8.36 1.42 20.99
N GLY A 69 8.84 2.56 20.47
CA GLY A 69 10.25 2.93 20.48
C GLY A 69 11.12 2.20 19.46
N VAL A 70 10.52 1.55 18.45
CA VAL A 70 11.28 0.95 17.35
C VAL A 70 11.83 2.08 16.45
N ASP A 71 13.12 2.02 16.13
CA ASP A 71 13.82 3.07 15.38
C ASP A 71 13.49 3.07 13.88
N VAL A 72 12.27 3.53 13.51
CA VAL A 72 11.82 3.64 12.12
C VAL A 72 12.16 4.99 11.50
N ARG A 73 13.04 4.98 10.50
CA ARG A 73 13.56 6.19 9.84
C ARG A 73 12.79 6.63 8.60
N GLY A 74 11.99 5.75 8.01
CA GLY A 74 11.24 6.08 6.80
C GLY A 74 10.38 4.94 6.29
N TYR A 75 9.45 5.29 5.40
CA TYR A 75 8.57 4.36 4.71
C TYR A 75 8.70 4.58 3.20
N PHE A 76 9.22 3.58 2.50
CA PHE A 76 9.34 3.60 1.04
C PHE A 76 8.27 2.71 0.43
N ARG A 77 7.35 3.33 -0.31
CA ARG A 77 6.27 2.63 -0.98
C ARG A 77 6.75 2.05 -2.31
N TRP A 78 6.63 0.73 -2.49
CA TRP A 78 6.68 0.12 -3.82
C TRP A 78 5.34 0.30 -4.57
N ASN A 79 5.24 1.14 -5.60
CA ASN A 79 6.26 2.01 -6.19
C ASN A 79 5.61 3.37 -6.57
N LEU A 80 6.43 4.38 -6.91
CA LEU A 80 5.98 5.65 -7.47
C LEU A 80 5.23 5.43 -8.79
N THR A 81 5.82 4.70 -9.74
CA THR A 81 5.23 4.44 -11.07
C THR A 81 4.92 2.96 -11.29
N ASP A 82 4.00 2.67 -12.21
CA ASP A 82 3.88 1.31 -12.74
C ASP A 82 5.19 0.91 -13.45
N ASN A 83 5.57 -0.35 -13.28
CA ASN A 83 6.83 -0.88 -13.78
C ASN A 83 6.68 -2.33 -14.30
N LEU A 84 7.79 -2.89 -14.79
CA LEU A 84 7.87 -4.28 -15.24
C LEU A 84 7.96 -5.22 -14.03
N GLU A 85 6.91 -5.99 -13.77
CA GLU A 85 6.87 -6.96 -12.68
C GLU A 85 7.42 -8.32 -13.13
N TRP A 86 8.73 -8.36 -13.42
CA TRP A 86 9.48 -9.59 -13.69
C TRP A 86 8.76 -10.54 -14.67
N ALA A 87 8.59 -11.81 -14.29
CA ALA A 87 7.91 -12.83 -15.09
C ALA A 87 6.42 -12.54 -15.35
N LYS A 88 5.79 -11.65 -14.58
CA LYS A 88 4.40 -11.21 -14.77
C LYS A 88 4.28 -10.03 -15.75
N GLY A 89 5.41 -9.50 -16.21
CA GLY A 89 5.46 -8.42 -17.18
C GLY A 89 4.74 -7.16 -16.67
N PHE A 90 4.06 -6.46 -17.58
CA PHE A 90 3.43 -5.17 -17.33
C PHE A 90 1.97 -5.24 -16.86
N SER A 91 1.44 -6.45 -16.64
CA SER A 91 0.05 -6.63 -16.23
C SER A 91 -0.20 -6.15 -14.80
N PRO A 92 0.63 -6.51 -13.79
CA PRO A 92 0.51 -5.94 -12.46
C PRO A 92 0.85 -4.44 -12.45
N ARG A 93 0.05 -3.65 -11.74
CA ARG A 93 0.22 -2.19 -11.64
C ARG A 93 0.35 -1.75 -10.19
N PHE A 94 1.56 -1.38 -9.77
CA PHE A 94 1.88 -1.03 -8.39
C PHE A 94 1.89 0.48 -8.13
N GLY A 95 2.02 1.30 -9.18
CA GLY A 95 2.32 2.72 -9.09
C GLY A 95 1.27 3.53 -8.35
N LEU A 96 1.71 4.55 -7.61
CA LEU A 96 0.87 5.70 -7.27
C LEU A 96 0.53 6.51 -8.53
N VAL A 97 1.44 6.49 -9.50
CA VAL A 97 1.33 7.12 -10.81
C VAL A 97 1.21 6.02 -11.86
N GLU A 98 0.13 6.08 -12.63
CA GLU A 98 -0.06 5.23 -13.79
C GLU A 98 0.89 5.62 -14.92
N VAL A 99 1.41 4.62 -15.62
CA VAL A 99 2.20 4.80 -16.84
C VAL A 99 1.45 4.17 -18.02
N ASP A 100 1.16 4.99 -19.01
CA ASP A 100 0.85 4.51 -20.36
C ASP A 100 2.14 3.99 -20.99
N TYR A 101 2.21 2.69 -21.26
CA TYR A 101 3.43 2.07 -21.75
C TYR A 101 3.71 2.32 -23.24
N GLU A 102 2.72 2.75 -24.01
CA GLU A 102 2.92 3.12 -25.42
C GLU A 102 3.45 4.55 -25.49
N THR A 103 2.75 5.50 -24.85
CA THR A 103 3.04 6.94 -24.98
C THR A 103 4.00 7.48 -23.92
N LYS A 104 4.26 6.70 -22.87
CA LYS A 104 5.01 7.12 -21.66
C LYS A 104 4.34 8.25 -20.89
N LYS A 105 3.07 8.58 -21.14
CA LYS A 105 2.33 9.55 -20.34
C LYS A 105 2.13 9.03 -18.91
N ARG A 106 2.17 9.95 -17.94
CA ARG A 106 1.98 9.65 -16.52
C ARG A 106 0.69 10.28 -16.02
N ARG A 107 -0.09 9.52 -15.25
CA ARG A 107 -1.34 10.01 -14.64
C ARG A 107 -1.37 9.68 -13.16
N LEU A 108 -1.59 10.68 -12.32
CA LEU A 108 -1.74 10.48 -10.88
C LEU A 108 -2.98 9.65 -10.60
N ARG A 109 -2.86 8.63 -9.74
CA ARG A 109 -4.02 7.95 -9.15
C ARG A 109 -4.47 8.69 -7.89
N PRO A 110 -5.73 8.54 -7.44
CA PRO A 110 -6.20 9.16 -6.19
C PRO A 110 -5.30 8.85 -4.98
N SER A 111 -4.75 7.63 -4.92
CA SER A 111 -3.78 7.24 -3.88
C SER A 111 -2.52 8.10 -3.86
N ALA A 112 -2.10 8.68 -4.99
CA ALA A 112 -0.94 9.59 -5.02
C ALA A 112 -1.22 10.90 -4.30
N LEU A 113 -2.47 11.40 -4.37
CA LEU A 113 -2.87 12.63 -3.70
C LEU A 113 -2.91 12.46 -2.18
N VAL A 114 -3.41 11.30 -1.72
CA VAL A 114 -3.38 10.98 -0.30
C VAL A 114 -1.97 10.72 0.19
N PHE A 115 -1.16 9.96 -0.56
CA PHE A 115 0.24 9.74 -0.19
C PHE A 115 1.01 11.06 -0.09
N ARG A 116 0.73 12.03 -0.99
CA ARG A 116 1.25 13.39 -0.92
C ARG A 116 0.83 14.07 0.38
N GLU A 117 -0.46 14.05 0.71
CA GLU A 117 -0.98 14.69 1.93
C GLU A 117 -0.28 14.16 3.18
N ILE A 118 -0.23 12.83 3.35
CA ILE A 118 0.47 12.18 4.47
C ILE A 118 1.95 12.57 4.52
N ALA A 119 2.64 12.57 3.37
CA ALA A 119 4.06 12.90 3.31
C ALA A 119 4.36 14.36 3.67
N PHE A 120 3.42 15.28 3.41
CA PHE A 120 3.58 16.70 3.76
C PHE A 120 3.11 17.02 5.18
N SER A 121 2.05 16.38 5.67
CA SER A 121 1.54 16.59 7.03
C SER A 121 2.33 15.83 8.09
N TRP A 122 3.04 14.76 7.70
CA TRP A 122 3.63 13.78 8.62
C TRP A 122 2.58 13.09 9.51
N GLU A 123 1.33 13.08 9.08
CA GLU A 123 0.19 12.56 9.83
C GLU A 123 -0.69 11.69 8.95
N ILE A 124 -1.34 10.69 9.57
CA ILE A 124 -2.39 9.89 8.93
C ILE A 124 -3.72 10.58 9.27
N PRO A 125 -4.49 11.10 8.29
CA PRO A 125 -5.76 11.77 8.58
C PRO A 125 -6.73 10.87 9.36
N TYR A 126 -7.40 11.43 10.36
CA TYR A 126 -8.25 10.69 11.30
C TYR A 126 -9.43 9.99 10.60
N GLU A 127 -9.98 10.61 9.56
CA GLU A 127 -11.04 10.05 8.72
C GLU A 127 -10.59 8.80 7.97
N MET A 128 -9.28 8.63 7.76
CA MET A 128 -8.68 7.46 7.13
C MET A 128 -8.18 6.43 8.14
N ALA A 129 -7.84 6.85 9.36
CA ALA A 129 -7.41 5.98 10.45
C ALA A 129 -8.58 5.19 11.09
N SER A 130 -9.80 5.71 11.03
CA SER A 130 -11.00 5.17 11.70
C SER A 130 -11.66 3.96 11.02
N GLY A 131 -11.03 3.36 10.00
CA GLY A 131 -11.47 2.09 9.43
C GLY A 131 -12.81 2.14 8.67
N GLY A 132 -13.25 3.34 8.25
CA GLY A 132 -14.44 3.52 7.43
C GLY A 132 -14.39 2.66 6.16
N GLU A 133 -15.54 2.06 5.80
CA GLU A 133 -15.68 1.09 4.71
C GLU A 133 -14.91 1.52 3.45
N TRP A 134 -13.93 0.70 3.06
CA TRP A 134 -13.17 0.84 1.82
C TRP A 134 -14.01 0.38 0.61
N GLY A 135 -15.21 0.95 0.46
CA GLY A 135 -16.13 0.73 -0.64
C GLY A 135 -16.28 2.01 -1.44
N GLY A 136 -15.87 2.00 -2.70
CA GLY A 136 -16.10 3.10 -3.62
C GLY A 136 -17.59 3.35 -3.82
N GLY A 137 -18.15 4.28 -3.05
CA GLY A 137 -19.35 5.00 -3.42
C GLY A 137 -18.98 6.15 -4.32
N SER A 138 -19.13 5.98 -5.63
CA SER A 138 -19.32 7.12 -6.52
C SER A 138 -20.55 7.87 -6.04
N ARG A 139 -20.36 9.06 -5.47
CA ARG A 139 -21.44 10.04 -5.42
C ARG A 139 -21.63 10.54 -6.85
N GLU A 140 -22.70 10.08 -7.47
CA GLU A 140 -23.45 10.89 -8.43
C GLU A 140 -23.94 12.17 -7.74
#